data_AF-A0AAU9K2M9-F1
#
_entry.id   AF-A0AAU9K2M9-F1
#
_cell.length_a   1.000
_cell.length_b   1.000
_cell.length_c   1.000
_cell.angle_alpha   90.00
_cell.angle_beta   90.00
_cell.angle_gamma   90.00
#
_symmetry.space_group_name_H-M   'P 1'
#
loop_
_entity.id
_entity.type
_entity.pdbx_description
1 polymer ?
#
loop_
_entity_poly.entity_id
_entity_poly.type
_entity_poly.pdbx_seq_one_letter_code
_entity_poly.pdbx_strand_id
1 'polypeptide(L)'
;MITEFPWKERWLNGSEYEIIIRNYQDYSEKFSFQILTDHPTFIYTTPAHGLMYFLKENTLRDLGFPRVKGLKKRFKWKKMNFVTALPKHKPKVQYLVATGRLASVCYRMHIVILDKKFPLLCHMLKIQNHFKSGVGIPSRKHFKESLVVKSEEKETNDDNDENIDTKQQKIPRTIHPLMQEAIMYTLAPFRLPFGDATMFFNNYQYQ
;
A
#
# COMPACT_ATOMS: atom_id res chain seq x y z
N MET A 1 14.91 10.68 20.62
CA MET A 1 13.69 11.46 20.26
C MET A 1 13.30 11.08 18.83
N ILE A 2 12.05 10.70 18.60
CA ILE A 2 11.59 10.18 17.30
C ILE A 2 11.06 11.33 16.43
N THR A 3 11.76 11.63 15.34
CA THR A 3 11.32 12.58 14.31
C THR A 3 10.03 12.10 13.65
N GLU A 4 9.09 13.01 13.42
CA GLU A 4 7.94 12.75 12.57
C GLU A 4 8.23 13.28 11.16
N PHE A 5 7.90 12.50 10.12
CA PHE A 5 8.16 12.86 8.73
C PHE A 5 6.84 12.93 7.96
N PRO A 6 6.73 13.76 6.91
CA PRO A 6 5.50 13.93 6.13
C PRO A 6 5.29 12.76 5.14
N TRP A 7 5.12 11.55 5.66
CA TRP A 7 4.91 10.33 4.89
C TRP A 7 3.47 10.18 4.38
N LYS A 8 2.50 10.94 4.91
CA LYS A 8 1.13 10.90 4.37
C LYS A 8 1.05 11.76 3.11
N GLU A 9 1.77 12.87 3.11
CA GLU A 9 1.75 13.94 2.12
C GLU A 9 2.66 13.63 0.92
N ARG A 10 3.83 13.02 1.15
CA ARG A 10 4.83 12.77 0.10
C ARG A 10 5.61 11.47 0.26
N TRP A 11 6.29 11.08 -0.82
CA TRP A 11 7.36 10.09 -0.73
C TRP A 11 8.51 10.61 0.13
N LEU A 12 9.03 9.73 0.98
CA LEU A 12 10.25 9.98 1.74
C LEU A 12 11.49 9.80 0.86
N ASN A 13 12.59 10.44 1.25
CA ASN A 13 13.90 10.29 0.64
C ASN A 13 14.72 9.15 1.30
N GLY A 14 15.90 8.83 0.75
CA GLY A 14 16.72 7.71 1.21
C GLY A 14 17.21 7.82 2.67
N SER A 15 17.47 9.04 3.17
CA SER A 15 17.84 9.27 4.58
C SER A 15 16.64 9.15 5.51
N GLU A 16 15.46 9.62 5.08
CA GLU A 16 14.23 9.53 5.86
C GLU A 16 13.79 8.06 6.04
N TYR A 17 13.80 7.26 4.96
CA TYR A 17 13.57 5.82 5.07
C TYR A 17 14.63 5.11 5.94
N GLU A 18 15.91 5.46 5.81
CA GLU A 18 16.98 4.91 6.65
C GLU A 18 16.71 5.16 8.14
N ILE A 19 16.31 6.37 8.53
CA ILE A 19 16.00 6.72 9.91
C ILE A 19 14.80 5.92 10.43
N ILE A 20 13.73 5.76 9.64
CA ILE A 20 12.55 4.99 10.06
C ILE A 20 12.87 3.49 10.20
N ILE A 21 13.64 2.92 9.25
CA ILE A 21 13.99 1.49 9.27
C ILE A 21 14.96 1.16 10.42
N ARG A 22 15.94 2.03 10.72
CA ARG A 22 16.89 1.81 11.84
C ARG A 22 16.19 1.76 13.20
N ASN A 23 15.14 2.56 13.39
CA ASN A 23 14.44 2.71 14.67
C ASN A 23 13.01 2.10 14.59
N TYR A 24 12.83 1.03 13.82
CA TYR A 24 11.49 0.52 13.47
C TYR A 24 10.61 0.14 14.68
N GLN A 25 11.23 -0.22 15.81
CA GLN A 25 10.54 -0.51 17.08
C GLN A 25 9.92 0.77 17.65
N ASP A 26 10.72 1.81 17.85
CA ASP A 26 10.28 3.15 18.26
C ASP A 26 9.13 3.70 17.40
N TYR A 27 9.19 3.53 16.07
CA TYR A 27 8.11 3.95 15.16
C TYR A 27 6.89 3.03 15.23
N SER A 28 7.08 1.72 15.46
CA SER A 28 5.99 0.77 15.70
C SER A 28 5.20 1.12 16.97
N GLU A 29 5.89 1.48 18.04
CA GLU A 29 5.28 1.89 19.31
C GLU A 29 4.62 3.28 19.20
N LYS A 30 5.37 4.32 18.80
CA LYS A 30 4.85 5.71 18.75
C LYS A 30 3.70 5.89 17.75
N PHE A 31 3.75 5.22 16.60
CA PHE A 31 2.78 5.43 15.50
C PHE A 31 1.92 4.20 15.19
N SER A 32 1.96 3.15 16.01
CA SER A 32 1.20 1.90 15.82
C SER A 32 1.47 1.21 14.48
N PHE A 33 2.67 1.35 13.91
CA PHE A 33 3.05 0.67 12.66
C PHE A 33 3.22 -0.84 12.90
N GLN A 34 2.38 -1.65 12.26
CA GLN A 34 2.39 -3.10 12.42
C GLN A 34 3.71 -3.72 11.89
N ILE A 35 4.24 -4.72 12.60
CA ILE A 35 5.40 -5.52 12.18
C ILE A 35 4.92 -6.94 11.88
N LEU A 36 4.80 -7.27 10.61
CA LEU A 36 4.14 -8.50 10.12
C LEU A 36 5.15 -9.48 9.50
N THR A 37 4.75 -10.74 9.28
CA THR A 37 5.49 -11.66 8.39
C THR A 37 5.15 -11.38 6.94
N ASP A 38 3.85 -11.31 6.64
CA ASP A 38 3.29 -11.28 5.29
C ASP A 38 2.59 -9.95 4.97
N HIS A 39 2.40 -9.69 3.67
CA HIS A 39 1.56 -8.60 3.19
C HIS A 39 0.11 -8.72 3.73
N PRO A 40 -0.39 -7.76 4.53
CA PRO A 40 -1.70 -7.86 5.17
C PRO A 40 -2.84 -7.83 4.14
N THR A 41 -3.91 -8.57 4.44
CA THR A 41 -5.03 -8.82 3.51
C THR A 41 -5.70 -7.54 2.99
N PHE A 42 -5.76 -6.48 3.81
CA PHE A 42 -6.43 -5.23 3.45
C PHE A 42 -5.82 -4.54 2.21
N ILE A 43 -4.54 -4.76 1.87
CA ILE A 43 -3.93 -4.14 0.67
C ILE A 43 -4.60 -4.60 -0.64
N TYR A 44 -5.33 -5.72 -0.61
CA TYR A 44 -6.05 -6.27 -1.75
C TYR A 44 -7.54 -5.86 -1.80
N THR A 45 -8.09 -5.31 -0.73
CA THR A 45 -9.53 -5.00 -0.57
C THR A 45 -9.81 -3.51 -0.34
N THR A 46 -9.01 -2.89 0.53
CA THR A 46 -9.18 -1.57 1.15
C THR A 46 -7.81 -0.91 1.44
N PRO A 47 -6.91 -0.75 0.44
CA PRO A 47 -5.65 -0.03 0.61
C PRO A 47 -5.85 1.43 1.04
N ALA A 48 -4.99 1.91 1.94
CA ALA A 48 -5.04 3.28 2.48
C ALA A 48 -3.88 4.16 1.95
N HIS A 49 -4.06 5.48 2.03
CA HIS A 49 -3.06 6.49 1.66
C HIS A 49 -2.35 6.98 2.93
N GLY A 50 -1.03 7.15 2.84
CA GLY A 50 -0.18 7.49 3.99
C GLY A 50 0.07 6.31 4.93
N LEU A 51 -0.22 5.08 4.49
CA LEU A 51 -0.06 3.88 5.28
C LEU A 51 1.40 3.41 5.30
N MET A 52 1.88 3.05 6.48
CA MET A 52 3.17 2.41 6.70
C MET A 52 3.02 1.15 7.57
N TYR A 53 3.77 0.11 7.24
CA TYR A 53 3.93 -1.10 8.06
C TYR A 53 5.26 -1.80 7.70
N PHE A 54 5.75 -2.66 8.57
CA PHE A 54 7.00 -3.40 8.40
C PHE A 54 6.73 -4.88 8.07
N LEU A 55 7.60 -5.51 7.28
CA LEU A 55 7.65 -6.95 7.05
C LEU A 55 8.96 -7.52 7.57
N LYS A 56 8.93 -8.63 8.30
CA LYS A 56 10.11 -9.41 8.77
C LYS A 56 10.82 -10.17 7.64
N GLU A 57 10.57 -9.80 6.39
CA GLU A 57 11.13 -10.42 5.20
C GLU A 57 12.59 -10.02 4.97
N ASN A 58 13.41 -10.97 4.55
CA ASN A 58 14.87 -10.79 4.50
C ASN A 58 15.37 -10.19 3.18
N THR A 59 14.61 -10.27 2.08
CA THR A 59 15.01 -9.69 0.79
C THR A 59 13.85 -9.17 -0.08
N LEU A 60 14.14 -8.15 -0.92
CA LEU A 60 13.24 -7.67 -1.98
C LEU A 60 13.10 -8.64 -3.19
N ARG A 61 13.79 -9.79 -3.16
CA ARG A 61 13.74 -10.83 -4.20
C ARG A 61 12.62 -11.82 -3.91
N ASP A 62 12.52 -12.23 -2.65
CA ASP A 62 11.60 -13.25 -2.15
C ASP A 62 10.20 -12.67 -1.88
N LEU A 63 10.14 -11.35 -1.61
CA LEU A 63 8.93 -10.53 -1.49
C LEU A 63 7.89 -10.80 -2.60
N GLY A 64 6.93 -11.67 -2.29
CA GLY A 64 5.80 -12.01 -3.15
C GLY A 64 4.50 -11.33 -2.71
N PHE A 65 3.64 -10.99 -3.67
CA PHE A 65 2.25 -10.60 -3.36
C PHE A 65 1.39 -11.87 -3.23
N PRO A 66 1.12 -12.41 -2.02
CA PRO A 66 0.60 -13.77 -1.79
C PRO A 66 -0.56 -14.15 -2.70
N ARG A 67 -0.46 -15.30 -3.40
CA ARG A 67 -1.47 -15.79 -4.36
C ARG A 67 -2.62 -16.52 -3.65
N VAL A 68 -3.24 -15.86 -2.67
CA VAL A 68 -4.35 -16.39 -1.86
C VAL A 68 -5.46 -16.95 -2.77
N LYS A 69 -5.69 -18.27 -2.72
CA LYS A 69 -6.82 -18.94 -3.39
C LYS A 69 -8.13 -18.52 -2.71
N GLY A 70 -9.24 -18.49 -3.46
CA GLY A 70 -10.55 -18.06 -2.96
C GLY A 70 -10.74 -16.55 -2.75
N LEU A 71 -9.70 -15.79 -2.38
CA LEU A 71 -9.80 -14.35 -2.15
C LEU A 71 -9.99 -13.56 -3.46
N LYS A 72 -11.19 -12.98 -3.65
CA LYS A 72 -11.47 -12.04 -4.76
C LYS A 72 -10.80 -10.68 -4.52
N LYS A 73 -9.48 -10.62 -4.76
CA LYS A 73 -8.68 -9.38 -4.73
C LYS A 73 -9.32 -8.28 -5.60
N ARG A 74 -9.64 -7.14 -5.00
CA ARG A 74 -10.10 -5.94 -5.72
C ARG A 74 -8.92 -5.23 -6.37
N PHE A 75 -7.82 -5.06 -5.62
CA PHE A 75 -6.56 -4.51 -6.13
C PHE A 75 -5.60 -5.63 -6.52
N LYS A 76 -5.21 -5.65 -7.80
CA LYS A 76 -4.13 -6.51 -8.30
C LYS A 76 -2.83 -5.71 -8.30
N TRP A 77 -1.89 -6.04 -7.41
CA TRP A 77 -0.59 -5.40 -7.32
C TRP A 77 0.36 -5.91 -8.41
N LYS A 78 0.92 -4.99 -9.21
CA LYS A 78 1.95 -5.25 -10.22
C LYS A 78 3.28 -4.66 -9.75
N LYS A 79 4.34 -5.47 -9.71
CA LYS A 79 5.75 -5.02 -9.56
C LYS A 79 6.12 -4.21 -10.80
N MET A 80 6.56 -2.97 -10.61
CA MET A 80 6.71 -1.96 -11.67
C MET A 80 8.16 -1.75 -12.12
N ASN A 81 9.12 -1.82 -11.19
CA ASN A 81 10.53 -1.51 -11.44
C ASN A 81 11.42 -2.63 -10.89
N PHE A 82 12.66 -2.66 -11.40
CA PHE A 82 13.79 -3.30 -10.72
C PHE A 82 14.10 -2.61 -9.39
N VAL A 83 14.83 -3.31 -8.50
CA VAL A 83 15.29 -2.76 -7.22
C VAL A 83 16.19 -1.56 -7.49
N THR A 84 15.80 -0.40 -6.96
CA THR A 84 16.45 0.89 -7.22
C THR A 84 17.04 1.42 -5.91
N ALA A 85 18.20 2.06 -5.94
CA ALA A 85 18.85 2.57 -4.74
C ALA A 85 18.59 4.08 -4.52
N LEU A 86 18.50 4.51 -3.25
CA LEU A 86 18.28 5.91 -2.85
C LEU A 86 19.24 6.33 -1.72
N PRO A 87 19.84 7.55 -1.79
CA PRO A 87 19.97 8.39 -3.00
C PRO A 87 20.75 7.67 -4.12
N LYS A 88 20.66 8.15 -5.37
CA LYS A 88 21.33 7.51 -6.53
C LYS A 88 22.86 7.42 -6.37
N HIS A 89 23.45 8.43 -5.74
CA HIS A 89 24.87 8.54 -5.43
C HIS A 89 25.04 8.41 -3.91
N LYS A 90 25.98 7.55 -3.46
CA LYS A 90 26.09 7.09 -2.06
C LYS A 90 24.76 6.54 -1.50
N PRO A 91 24.26 5.41 -2.04
CA PRO A 91 22.97 4.85 -1.66
C PRO A 91 22.94 4.43 -0.18
N LYS A 92 21.79 4.67 0.45
CA LYS A 92 21.51 4.37 1.87
C LYS A 92 20.50 3.24 2.02
N VAL A 93 19.49 3.21 1.14
CA VAL A 93 18.45 2.19 1.09
C VAL A 93 18.25 1.70 -0.34
N GLN A 94 17.69 0.51 -0.50
CA GLN A 94 17.17 0.02 -1.77
C GLN A 94 15.65 -0.09 -1.69
N TYR A 95 14.94 0.09 -2.80
CA TYR A 95 13.48 -0.04 -2.83
C TYR A 95 12.95 -0.68 -4.11
N LEU A 96 11.80 -1.31 -3.96
CA LEU A 96 11.00 -1.92 -5.00
C LEU A 96 9.66 -1.17 -5.10
N VAL A 97 9.18 -0.94 -6.32
CA VAL A 97 7.89 -0.27 -6.55
C VAL A 97 6.85 -1.27 -7.01
N ALA A 98 5.69 -1.28 -6.36
CA ALA A 98 4.48 -1.93 -6.83
C ALA A 98 3.35 -0.90 -7.06
N THR A 99 2.39 -1.23 -7.90
CA THR A 99 1.21 -0.40 -8.15
C THR A 99 -0.05 -1.27 -8.25
N GLY A 100 -1.11 -0.88 -7.55
CA GLY A 100 -2.41 -1.55 -7.54
C GLY A 100 -3.49 -0.59 -8.04
N ARG A 101 -4.32 -1.04 -9.00
CA ARG A 101 -5.42 -0.24 -9.58
C ARG A 101 -6.77 -0.94 -9.40
N LEU A 102 -7.82 -0.15 -9.19
CA LEU A 102 -9.23 -0.52 -9.22
C LEU A 102 -10.01 0.63 -9.87
N ALA A 103 -10.52 0.43 -11.08
CA ALA A 103 -11.17 1.48 -11.88
C ALA A 103 -10.31 2.76 -12.01
N SER A 104 -10.82 3.91 -11.55
CA SER A 104 -10.12 5.19 -11.48
C SER A 104 -9.14 5.32 -10.31
N VAL A 105 -9.26 4.46 -9.28
CA VAL A 105 -8.44 4.54 -8.07
C VAL A 105 -7.13 3.77 -8.26
N CYS A 106 -6.01 4.39 -7.94
CA CYS A 106 -4.68 3.82 -8.10
C CYS A 106 -3.83 4.10 -6.86
N TYR A 107 -3.10 3.09 -6.38
CA TYR A 107 -2.15 3.18 -5.27
C TYR A 107 -0.78 2.71 -5.74
N ARG A 108 0.26 3.35 -5.20
CA ARG A 108 1.65 2.90 -5.32
C ARG A 108 2.16 2.52 -3.94
N MET A 109 2.98 1.48 -3.90
CA MET A 109 3.70 1.03 -2.71
C MET A 109 5.19 1.06 -3.03
N HIS A 110 5.98 1.67 -2.14
CA HIS A 110 7.42 1.44 -2.06
C HIS A 110 7.65 0.42 -0.96
N ILE A 111 8.38 -0.65 -1.26
CA ILE A 111 8.91 -1.57 -0.26
C ILE A 111 10.41 -1.35 -0.20
N VAL A 112 10.91 -0.94 0.97
CA VAL A 112 12.24 -0.39 1.18
C VAL A 112 13.04 -1.29 2.12
N ILE A 113 14.29 -1.59 1.77
CA ILE A 113 15.26 -2.33 2.59
C ILE A 113 16.47 -1.45 2.89
N LEU A 114 17.01 -1.58 4.11
CA LEU A 114 18.29 -0.99 4.52
C LEU A 114 19.42 -2.02 4.41
N ASP A 115 19.33 -3.06 5.22
CA ASP A 115 20.20 -4.25 5.25
C ASP A 115 19.35 -5.46 5.69
N LYS A 116 19.80 -6.69 5.46
CA LYS A 116 19.12 -7.94 5.82
C LYS A 116 18.84 -8.10 7.33
N LYS A 117 19.44 -7.26 8.17
CA LYS A 117 19.24 -7.21 9.62
C LYS A 117 17.99 -6.44 10.05
N PHE A 118 17.37 -5.68 9.14
CA PHE A 118 16.22 -4.82 9.42
C PHE A 118 15.01 -5.25 8.58
N PRO A 119 13.78 -5.08 9.09
CA PRO A 119 12.58 -5.41 8.34
C PRO A 119 12.42 -4.51 7.11
N LEU A 120 11.71 -5.01 6.10
CA LEU A 120 11.29 -4.20 4.96
C LEU A 120 10.22 -3.20 5.40
N LEU A 121 10.42 -1.92 5.09
CA LEU A 121 9.39 -0.90 5.28
C LEU A 121 8.50 -0.81 4.03
N CYS A 122 7.23 -1.14 4.19
CA CYS A 122 6.20 -0.91 3.17
C CYS A 122 5.52 0.45 3.42
N HIS A 123 5.59 1.34 2.43
CA HIS A 123 4.98 2.67 2.44
C HIS A 123 4.05 2.84 1.24
N MET A 124 2.78 3.22 1.45
CA MET A 124 1.75 3.29 0.41
C MET A 124 1.06 4.66 0.31
N LEU A 125 1.01 5.20 -0.90
CA LEU A 125 0.24 6.40 -1.26
C LEU A 125 -0.76 6.10 -2.39
N LYS A 126 -2.00 6.58 -2.23
CA LYS A 126 -2.91 6.82 -3.36
C LYS A 126 -2.24 7.78 -4.34
N ILE A 127 -2.15 7.41 -5.62
CA ILE A 127 -1.58 8.26 -6.67
C ILE A 127 -2.71 8.84 -7.52
N GLN A 128 -2.92 10.15 -7.43
CA GLN A 128 -3.80 10.86 -8.36
C GLN A 128 -3.15 10.83 -9.75
N ASN A 129 -3.70 10.02 -10.65
CA ASN A 129 -3.36 10.07 -12.07
C ASN A 129 -4.66 10.17 -12.84
N HIS A 130 -4.79 11.21 -13.66
CA HIS A 130 -5.84 11.33 -14.67
C HIS A 130 -5.53 10.39 -15.86
N PHE A 131 -5.35 9.09 -15.57
CA PHE A 131 -5.28 8.06 -16.60
C PHE A 131 -6.67 7.90 -17.22
N LYS A 132 -6.92 8.62 -18.33
CA LYS A 132 -8.08 8.43 -19.21
C LYS A 132 -8.33 6.93 -19.40
N SER A 133 -9.58 6.50 -19.32
CA SER A 133 -9.96 5.10 -19.55
C SER A 133 -9.42 4.62 -20.90
N GLY A 134 -8.94 3.37 -20.96
CA GLY A 134 -8.24 2.83 -22.13
C GLY A 134 -6.73 3.13 -22.19
N VAL A 135 -6.22 4.21 -21.59
CA VAL A 135 -4.80 4.56 -21.67
C VAL A 135 -3.97 3.70 -20.70
N GLY A 136 -2.97 3.00 -21.23
CA GLY A 136 -2.00 2.22 -20.47
C GLY A 136 -1.10 3.07 -19.58
N ILE A 137 -0.59 2.50 -18.48
CA ILE A 137 0.30 3.24 -17.55
C ILE A 137 1.59 3.63 -18.31
N PRO A 138 1.89 4.93 -18.48
CA PRO A 138 3.00 5.36 -19.32
C PRO A 138 4.35 4.97 -18.74
N SER A 139 5.20 4.33 -19.56
CA SER A 139 6.54 3.90 -19.17
C SER A 139 7.54 5.06 -19.21
N ARG A 140 8.02 5.48 -18.03
CA ARG A 140 9.19 6.35 -17.73
C ARG A 140 9.33 7.73 -18.41
N LYS A 141 8.64 8.05 -19.51
CA LYS A 141 8.88 9.30 -20.27
C LYS A 141 8.27 10.57 -19.65
N HIS A 142 7.16 10.47 -18.91
CA HIS A 142 6.43 11.62 -18.32
C HIS A 142 7.07 12.23 -17.04
N PHE A 143 8.39 12.22 -16.90
CA PHE A 143 9.09 12.84 -15.77
C PHE A 143 10.26 13.75 -16.20
N LYS A 144 10.19 14.26 -17.44
CA LYS A 144 11.04 15.31 -17.98
C LYS A 144 10.22 16.58 -18.20
N GLU A 145 10.91 17.72 -18.04
CA GLU A 145 10.47 19.08 -18.37
C GLU A 145 9.01 19.48 -17.99
N SER A 146 8.81 19.88 -16.73
CA SER A 146 7.76 20.85 -16.34
C SER A 146 8.34 22.26 -16.24
N LEU A 147 8.99 22.71 -17.32
CA LEU A 147 9.52 24.07 -17.49
C LEU A 147 9.34 24.50 -18.96
N VAL A 148 8.24 25.19 -19.25
CA VAL A 148 8.18 26.44 -20.04
C VAL A 148 6.73 26.96 -20.06
N VAL A 149 6.67 28.30 -20.10
CA VAL A 149 5.59 29.29 -20.16
C VAL A 149 4.32 28.92 -20.97
N LYS A 150 3.19 29.56 -20.63
CA LYS A 150 1.90 29.55 -21.36
C LYS A 150 1.98 30.19 -22.75
N SER A 151 1.08 29.77 -23.66
CA SER A 151 0.41 30.63 -24.65
C SER A 151 -0.98 30.04 -25.00
N GLU A 152 -1.83 30.82 -25.67
CA GLU A 152 -3.30 30.63 -25.71
C GLU A 152 -3.88 29.48 -26.59
N GLU A 153 -5.11 29.10 -26.21
CA GLU A 153 -6.30 28.80 -27.03
C GLU A 153 -6.24 28.01 -28.37
N LYS A 154 -7.11 26.99 -28.48
CA LYS A 154 -8.37 27.14 -29.26
C LYS A 154 -9.43 26.08 -28.99
N GLU A 155 -10.66 26.41 -29.36
CA GLU A 155 -11.89 25.62 -29.23
C GLU A 155 -12.10 24.67 -30.43
N THR A 156 -12.85 23.57 -30.24
CA THR A 156 -14.19 23.32 -30.84
C THR A 156 -14.62 21.84 -30.67
N ASN A 157 -15.94 21.64 -30.49
CA ASN A 157 -16.89 20.71 -31.14
C ASN A 157 -16.40 19.31 -31.63
N ASP A 158 -17.20 18.23 -31.65
CA ASP A 158 -18.62 18.05 -31.26
C ASP A 158 -18.93 16.55 -30.94
N ASP A 159 -20.22 16.22 -30.92
CA ASP A 159 -20.86 14.91 -31.18
C ASP A 159 -21.26 14.00 -30.00
N ASN A 160 -22.36 13.28 -30.23
CA ASN A 160 -23.18 12.52 -29.28
C ASN A 160 -22.81 11.02 -29.25
N ASP A 161 -23.22 10.27 -28.22
CA ASP A 161 -24.46 9.45 -28.35
C ASP A 161 -24.83 8.56 -27.13
N GLU A 162 -26.16 8.40 -26.99
CA GLU A 162 -26.98 7.26 -26.51
C GLU A 162 -26.89 6.57 -25.10
N ASN A 163 -28.11 6.43 -24.52
CA ASN A 163 -28.75 5.25 -23.86
C ASN A 163 -28.25 4.61 -22.52
N ILE A 164 -28.92 4.99 -21.41
CA ILE A 164 -29.88 4.21 -20.57
C ILE A 164 -29.79 2.65 -20.60
N ASP A 165 -29.77 1.85 -19.50
CA ASP A 165 -29.81 2.07 -18.03
C ASP A 165 -28.70 1.27 -17.29
N THR A 166 -28.79 0.03 -16.76
CA THR A 166 -29.88 -0.97 -16.59
C THR A 166 -29.80 -1.59 -15.17
N LYS A 167 -30.84 -1.45 -14.34
CA LYS A 167 -30.89 -1.96 -12.93
C LYS A 167 -30.54 -3.45 -12.75
N GLN A 168 -29.77 -3.75 -11.69
CA GLN A 168 -29.93 -5.03 -10.97
C GLN A 168 -29.45 -4.94 -9.50
N GLN A 169 -30.39 -4.74 -8.56
CA GLN A 169 -30.13 -4.88 -7.12
C GLN A 169 -29.88 -6.36 -6.77
N LYS A 170 -28.95 -6.66 -5.85
CA LYS A 170 -28.79 -8.00 -5.27
C LYS A 170 -28.64 -7.94 -3.76
N ILE A 171 -29.37 -8.87 -3.11
CA ILE A 171 -29.58 -9.04 -1.68
C ILE A 171 -28.24 -9.10 -0.91
N PRO A 172 -28.16 -8.53 0.32
CA PRO A 172 -26.93 -8.50 1.09
C PRO A 172 -26.39 -9.91 1.36
N ARG A 173 -25.10 -10.11 1.09
CA ARG A 173 -24.40 -11.35 1.41
C ARG A 173 -24.02 -11.35 2.89
N THR A 174 -24.13 -12.49 3.53
CA THR A 174 -23.55 -12.75 4.86
C THR A 174 -22.08 -12.33 4.88
N ILE A 175 -21.71 -11.55 5.89
CA ILE A 175 -20.37 -10.93 5.97
C ILE A 175 -19.34 -12.03 6.23
N HIS A 176 -18.40 -12.20 5.30
CA HIS A 176 -17.33 -13.19 5.41
C HIS A 176 -16.47 -12.94 6.66
N PRO A 177 -15.96 -13.97 7.39
CA PRO A 177 -15.19 -13.76 8.62
C PRO A 177 -14.01 -12.80 8.48
N LEU A 178 -13.19 -12.95 7.44
CA LEU A 178 -12.08 -12.01 7.17
C LEU A 178 -12.51 -10.61 6.72
N MET A 179 -13.79 -10.42 6.35
CA MET A 179 -14.39 -9.09 6.18
C MET A 179 -14.89 -8.53 7.52
N GLN A 180 -15.31 -9.38 8.47
CA GLN A 180 -15.51 -8.96 9.87
C GLN A 180 -14.17 -8.52 10.49
N GLU A 181 -13.06 -9.23 10.28
CA GLU A 181 -11.71 -8.77 10.70
C GLU A 181 -11.37 -7.38 10.13
N ALA A 182 -11.51 -7.20 8.80
CA ALA A 182 -11.25 -5.91 8.16
C ALA A 182 -12.17 -4.80 8.71
N ILE A 183 -13.43 -5.11 9.00
CA ILE A 183 -14.38 -4.20 9.65
C ILE A 183 -13.96 -3.89 11.09
N MET A 184 -13.50 -4.87 11.87
CA MET A 184 -12.97 -4.65 13.24
C MET A 184 -11.78 -3.69 13.22
N TYR A 185 -10.83 -3.86 12.30
CA TYR A 185 -9.74 -2.90 12.08
C TYR A 185 -10.19 -1.52 11.56
N THR A 186 -11.42 -1.38 11.06
CA THR A 186 -11.97 -0.09 10.60
C THR A 186 -12.89 0.57 11.64
N LEU A 187 -13.50 -0.22 12.53
CA LEU A 187 -14.50 0.25 13.50
C LEU A 187 -13.99 0.33 14.94
N ALA A 188 -12.88 -0.33 15.30
CA ALA A 188 -12.34 -0.29 16.66
C ALA A 188 -11.80 1.12 17.00
N PRO A 189 -12.44 1.88 17.91
CA PRO A 189 -11.86 3.10 18.45
C PRO A 189 -10.97 2.74 19.64
N PHE A 190 -9.85 3.45 19.79
CA PHE A 190 -9.03 3.56 21.01
C PHE A 190 -9.31 2.55 22.14
N ARG A 191 -8.56 1.44 22.17
CA ARG A 191 -8.30 0.70 23.41
C ARG A 191 -6.80 0.41 23.57
N LEU A 192 -6.23 1.06 24.58
CA LEU A 192 -4.97 0.69 25.22
C LEU A 192 -5.17 -0.55 26.12
N PRO A 193 -4.09 -1.20 26.60
CA PRO A 193 -4.15 -2.64 26.88
C PRO A 193 -4.76 -3.01 28.24
N PHE A 194 -5.46 -4.14 28.21
CA PHE A 194 -5.40 -5.15 29.27
C PHE A 194 -4.66 -6.35 28.64
N GLY A 195 -3.83 -7.11 29.34
CA GLY A 195 -3.82 -7.40 30.77
C GLY A 195 -3.98 -8.91 30.93
N ASP A 196 -3.20 -9.54 31.81
CA ASP A 196 -2.92 -10.98 31.74
C ASP A 196 -4.16 -11.90 31.69
N ALA A 197 -4.07 -12.89 30.80
CA ALA A 197 -4.92 -14.07 30.77
C ALA A 197 -4.07 -15.30 30.40
N THR A 198 -3.26 -15.76 31.37
CA THR A 198 -2.59 -17.06 31.27
C THR A 198 -3.51 -18.20 31.73
N MET A 199 -3.24 -19.39 31.18
CA MET A 199 -3.74 -20.72 31.59
C MET A 199 -5.14 -21.18 31.13
N PHE A 200 -5.17 -22.48 30.83
CA PHE A 200 -6.30 -23.40 30.65
C PHE A 200 -7.22 -23.21 29.42
N PHE A 201 -7.73 -24.27 28.77
CA PHE A 201 -7.65 -25.72 29.07
C PHE A 201 -7.09 -26.56 27.90
N ASN A 202 -6.66 -27.78 28.24
CA ASN A 202 -6.08 -28.78 27.34
C ASN A 202 -7.12 -29.61 26.56
N ASN A 203 -6.61 -30.45 25.64
CA ASN A 203 -7.25 -31.60 25.00
C ASN A 203 -8.37 -31.36 23.97
N TYR A 204 -8.10 -31.78 22.73
CA TYR A 204 -8.82 -32.91 22.13
C TYR A 204 -7.87 -33.71 21.23
N GLN A 205 -7.74 -35.01 21.47
CA GLN A 205 -6.99 -35.95 20.62
C GLN A 205 -7.63 -37.33 20.72
N TYR A 206 -7.93 -37.96 19.57
CA TYR A 206 -8.58 -39.28 19.40
C TYR A 206 -9.99 -39.40 20.04
N GLN A 207 -10.99 -39.94 19.35
CA GLN A 207 -10.94 -41.11 18.44
C GLN A 207 -11.23 -40.80 16.97
#